data_AF-V7I4I3-F1
#
_entry.id   AF-V7I4I3-F1
#
_cell.length_a   1.000
_cell.length_b   1.000
_cell.length_c   1.000
_cell.angle_alpha   90.00
_cell.angle_beta   90.00
_cell.angle_gamma   90.00
#
_symmetry.space_group_name_H-M   'P 1'
#
loop_
_entity.id
_entity.type
_entity.pdbx_description
1 polymer ?
#
loop_
_entity_poly.entity_id
_entity_poly.type
_entity_poly.pdbx_seq_one_letter_code
_entity_poly.pdbx_strand_id
1 'polypeptide(L)'
;MTNYKFPEGFLWGGAVAANQYEGGYNEGGKGLSTADVMTGGTHTIPRRITMELEEGTHYPSHEAIDFYHRYKEDIALFAEMGFKVFRLSIAWSRIYPNGYDLEPNEEGLKFYDDVFDELRKHNIEPLVTISHYEMPLGLTLKYNGWAGRECIDHYVRYCDTIFRRYKDKVRLWLTFNEINILTMPMGAFLGGGMILDRSGIFGNNADDIPEVRFQGLHHQFVASARAVKLGHEINPEFKIGCMLAYLTFYPHTCNPDDIVLAQQKDNLTNFLCSDVQVRGEYPGFAKRFFRDNGIEIKMEPGDEEILKEGTVDYYTFSYYMSNNVSTQPDLQASSGNLMGGVRNPYLEVSDWGWAIDPKGLRWTLNNIYNRYRIPLMIVENGLGAVDKITEDMKVHDSYRIDYLRKHIEQMGEALQDGVDLIGYTPWGCIDLVSASTGEMHKRYGFIYVDKDNDGNGNLDRYRKDSFHWYKKVIESDGTELG
;
A
#
# COMPACT_ATOMS: atom_id res chain seq x y z
N MET A 1 -17.69 1.72 -27.86
CA MET A 1 -16.84 0.52 -27.79
C MET A 1 -15.41 1.00 -27.70
N THR A 2 -14.70 0.60 -26.66
CA THR A 2 -13.27 0.89 -26.49
C THR A 2 -12.45 0.07 -27.49
N ASN A 3 -11.28 0.57 -27.91
CA ASN A 3 -10.43 -0.10 -28.90
C ASN A 3 -9.38 -1.06 -28.29
N TYR A 4 -9.37 -1.21 -26.96
CA TYR A 4 -8.43 -2.07 -26.25
C TYR A 4 -9.15 -3.26 -25.59
N LYS A 5 -8.41 -4.34 -25.39
CA LYS A 5 -8.87 -5.54 -24.68
C LYS A 5 -7.85 -5.88 -23.60
N PHE A 6 -8.34 -6.14 -22.38
CA PHE A 6 -7.51 -6.66 -21.30
C PHE A 6 -7.08 -8.11 -21.60
N PRO A 7 -5.89 -8.53 -21.15
CA PRO A 7 -5.41 -9.88 -21.42
C PRO A 7 -6.34 -10.93 -20.76
N GLU A 8 -6.46 -12.10 -21.39
CA GLU A 8 -7.23 -13.19 -20.80
C GLU A 8 -6.64 -13.56 -19.44
N GLY A 9 -7.51 -13.70 -18.43
CA GLY A 9 -7.09 -13.96 -17.06
C GLY A 9 -6.60 -12.73 -16.30
N PHE A 10 -6.88 -11.51 -16.78
CA PHE A 10 -6.59 -10.27 -16.06
C PHE A 10 -7.16 -10.31 -14.63
N LEU A 11 -6.32 -10.01 -13.65
CA LEU A 11 -6.64 -10.12 -12.24
C LEU A 11 -7.40 -8.88 -11.74
N TRP A 12 -8.69 -8.81 -12.06
CA TRP A 12 -9.61 -7.83 -11.48
C TRP A 12 -9.90 -8.15 -10.01
N GLY A 13 -9.88 -7.17 -9.12
CA GLY A 13 -10.06 -7.43 -7.71
C GLY A 13 -10.31 -6.20 -6.86
N GLY A 14 -9.85 -6.24 -5.61
CA GLY A 14 -9.89 -5.14 -4.67
C GLY A 14 -8.81 -5.31 -3.60
N ALA A 15 -8.40 -4.22 -2.96
CA ALA A 15 -7.28 -4.19 -2.02
C ALA A 15 -7.64 -3.56 -0.68
N VAL A 16 -7.10 -4.14 0.40
CA VAL A 16 -7.20 -3.65 1.78
C VAL A 16 -5.91 -3.96 2.55
N ALA A 17 -5.80 -3.47 3.79
CA ALA A 17 -4.72 -3.77 4.73
C ALA A 17 -5.28 -4.11 6.11
N ALA A 18 -4.77 -5.17 6.75
CA ALA A 18 -5.30 -5.76 7.99
C ALA A 18 -5.60 -4.75 9.10
N ASN A 19 -4.63 -3.91 9.45
CA ASN A 19 -4.78 -2.84 10.43
C ASN A 19 -5.90 -1.80 10.14
N GLN A 20 -6.41 -1.73 8.91
CA GLN A 20 -7.43 -0.76 8.50
C GLN A 20 -8.84 -1.34 8.43
N TYR A 21 -8.97 -2.67 8.39
CA TYR A 21 -10.28 -3.32 8.18
C TYR A 21 -10.56 -4.51 9.10
N GLU A 22 -9.57 -5.24 9.61
CA GLU A 22 -9.79 -6.46 10.41
C GLU A 22 -10.50 -6.17 11.74
N GLY A 23 -9.98 -5.25 12.55
CA GLY A 23 -10.42 -5.13 13.94
C GLY A 23 -9.92 -6.30 14.79
N GLY A 24 -10.62 -6.64 15.87
CA GLY A 24 -10.24 -7.74 16.77
C GLY A 24 -8.78 -7.62 17.24
N TYR A 25 -8.35 -6.41 17.60
CA TYR A 25 -6.93 -6.06 17.74
C TYR A 25 -6.19 -6.80 18.84
N ASN A 26 -6.93 -7.29 19.84
CA ASN A 26 -6.44 -8.04 21.01
C ASN A 26 -7.03 -9.46 21.06
N GLU A 27 -7.63 -9.93 19.98
CA GLU A 27 -8.23 -11.26 19.87
C GLU A 27 -7.30 -12.26 19.20
N GLY A 28 -7.55 -13.55 19.44
CA GLY A 28 -6.80 -14.62 18.79
C GLY A 28 -5.31 -14.64 19.15
N GLY A 29 -4.92 -14.09 20.31
CA GLY A 29 -3.53 -13.93 20.72
C GLY A 29 -2.74 -12.83 19.99
N LYS A 30 -3.40 -11.96 19.21
CA LYS A 30 -2.75 -10.85 18.49
C LYS A 30 -2.06 -9.88 19.47
N GLY A 31 -0.82 -9.51 19.16
CA GLY A 31 -0.07 -8.46 19.86
C GLY A 31 -0.36 -7.05 19.33
N LEU A 32 0.13 -6.03 20.03
CA LEU A 32 0.05 -4.65 19.55
C LEU A 32 0.95 -4.45 18.33
N SER A 33 0.42 -3.78 17.32
CA SER A 33 1.16 -3.28 16.16
C SER A 33 1.43 -1.78 16.27
N THR A 34 2.28 -1.26 15.38
CA THR A 34 2.46 0.18 15.20
C THR A 34 1.15 0.92 14.87
N ALA A 35 0.18 0.26 14.24
CA ALA A 35 -1.12 0.86 13.93
C ALA A 35 -2.06 0.91 15.14
N ASP A 36 -1.90 0.03 16.13
CA ASP A 36 -2.74 -0.04 17.33
C ASP A 36 -2.42 1.09 18.33
N VAL A 37 -1.31 1.78 18.13
CA VAL A 37 -0.86 2.93 18.93
C VAL A 37 -1.08 4.27 18.22
N MET A 38 -1.78 4.27 17.09
CA MET A 38 -2.11 5.48 16.34
C MET A 38 -3.55 5.91 16.57
N THR A 39 -3.74 7.08 17.21
CA THR A 39 -5.07 7.62 17.50
C THR A 39 -5.81 8.02 16.22
N GLY A 40 -7.13 8.25 16.33
CA GLY A 40 -7.87 8.97 15.30
C GLY A 40 -7.37 10.40 15.13
N GLY A 41 -7.50 10.94 13.92
CA GLY A 41 -7.24 12.32 13.56
C GLY A 41 -8.30 12.82 12.56
N THR A 42 -8.03 13.95 11.92
CA THR A 42 -8.87 14.52 10.85
C THR A 42 -7.99 15.16 9.79
N HIS A 43 -8.57 15.69 8.71
CA HIS A 43 -7.82 16.48 7.73
C HIS A 43 -7.11 17.73 8.31
N THR A 44 -7.50 18.20 9.50
CA THR A 44 -6.91 19.37 10.19
C THR A 44 -6.19 19.03 11.50
N ILE A 45 -6.41 17.84 12.04
CA ILE A 45 -5.83 17.39 13.32
C ILE A 45 -5.01 16.13 13.04
N PRO A 46 -3.67 16.16 13.22
CA PRO A 46 -2.85 14.99 12.97
C PRO A 46 -3.18 13.87 13.96
N ARG A 47 -3.00 12.63 13.50
CA ARG A 47 -3.02 11.46 14.40
C ARG A 47 -1.89 11.59 15.42
N ARG A 48 -2.06 10.99 16.59
CA ARG A 48 -0.98 10.86 17.59
C ARG A 48 -0.45 9.44 17.62
N ILE A 49 0.80 9.29 18.00
CA ILE A 49 1.45 8.01 18.28
C ILE A 49 1.65 7.91 19.79
N THR A 50 1.01 6.94 20.43
CA THR A 50 1.07 6.72 21.87
C THR A 50 1.78 5.39 22.15
N MET A 51 3.05 5.42 22.57
CA MET A 51 3.84 4.18 22.73
C MET A 51 3.25 3.16 23.72
N GLU A 52 2.30 3.61 24.54
CA GLU A 52 1.43 2.78 25.35
C GLU A 52 -0.03 3.16 25.05
N LEU A 53 -0.96 2.24 25.29
CA LEU A 53 -2.38 2.53 25.13
C LEU A 53 -2.86 3.47 26.24
N GLU A 54 -3.49 4.58 25.86
CA GLU A 54 -4.07 5.54 26.79
C GLU A 54 -5.55 5.24 27.03
N GLU A 55 -5.93 5.08 28.30
CA GLU A 55 -7.34 4.84 28.67
C GLU A 55 -8.24 5.99 28.18
N GLY A 56 -9.39 5.66 27.60
CA GLY A 56 -10.34 6.64 27.05
C GLY A 56 -9.93 7.26 25.71
N THR A 57 -8.84 6.79 25.09
CA THR A 57 -8.40 7.24 23.76
C THR A 57 -8.98 6.38 22.64
N HIS A 58 -9.43 7.01 21.57
CA HIS A 58 -9.94 6.32 20.39
C HIS A 58 -8.81 5.92 19.42
N TYR A 59 -8.68 4.62 19.19
CA TYR A 59 -7.77 4.00 18.22
C TYR A 59 -8.60 3.32 17.12
N PRO A 60 -8.77 3.95 15.94
CA PRO A 60 -9.68 3.46 14.90
C PRO A 60 -9.39 2.03 14.42
N SER A 61 -8.12 1.62 14.43
CA SER A 61 -7.66 0.28 14.04
C SER A 61 -8.14 -0.84 14.98
N HIS A 62 -8.54 -0.52 16.21
CA HIS A 62 -8.87 -1.54 17.22
C HIS A 62 -10.10 -2.38 16.83
N GLU A 63 -11.13 -1.70 16.34
CA GLU A 63 -12.35 -2.32 15.81
C GLU A 63 -12.40 -2.26 14.28
N ALA A 64 -11.81 -1.22 13.66
CA ALA A 64 -11.83 -1.00 12.22
C ALA A 64 -13.25 -1.15 11.64
N ILE A 65 -13.48 -2.13 10.75
CA ILE A 65 -14.83 -2.48 10.25
C ILE A 65 -15.26 -3.89 10.65
N ASP A 66 -14.54 -4.52 11.59
CA ASP A 66 -14.84 -5.85 12.11
C ASP A 66 -14.82 -6.96 11.05
N PHE A 67 -13.92 -6.87 10.05
CA PHE A 67 -13.75 -7.94 9.07
C PHE A 67 -13.28 -9.25 9.75
N TYR A 68 -12.56 -9.19 10.87
CA TYR A 68 -12.11 -10.36 11.62
C TYR A 68 -13.26 -11.32 11.96
N HIS A 69 -14.44 -10.80 12.29
CA HIS A 69 -15.64 -11.60 12.54
C HIS A 69 -16.55 -11.76 11.32
N ARG A 70 -16.51 -10.82 10.37
CA ARG A 70 -17.46 -10.71 9.25
C ARG A 70 -16.89 -11.12 7.89
N TYR A 71 -15.66 -11.64 7.83
CA TYR A 71 -14.96 -11.93 6.56
C TYR A 71 -15.77 -12.78 5.57
N LYS A 72 -16.60 -13.72 6.04
CA LYS A 72 -17.43 -14.56 5.15
C LYS A 72 -18.49 -13.74 4.41
N GLU A 73 -19.13 -12.80 5.10
CA GLU A 73 -20.10 -11.89 4.49
C GLU A 73 -19.41 -10.98 3.47
N ASP A 74 -18.26 -10.41 3.85
CA ASP A 74 -17.50 -9.50 3.00
C ASP A 74 -16.96 -10.20 1.75
N ILE A 75 -16.43 -11.42 1.89
CA ILE A 75 -15.94 -12.23 0.76
C ILE A 75 -17.09 -12.63 -0.18
N ALA A 76 -18.29 -12.91 0.35
CA ALA A 76 -19.46 -13.17 -0.49
C ALA A 76 -19.82 -11.95 -1.36
N LEU A 77 -19.67 -10.73 -0.85
CA LEU A 77 -19.86 -9.50 -1.62
C LEU A 77 -18.77 -9.31 -2.69
N PHE A 78 -17.52 -9.65 -2.39
CA PHE A 78 -16.44 -9.65 -3.39
C PHE A 78 -16.71 -10.64 -4.52
N ALA A 79 -17.19 -11.82 -4.18
CA ALA A 79 -17.60 -12.84 -5.14
C ALA A 79 -18.79 -12.39 -6.00
N GLU A 80 -19.75 -11.67 -5.41
CA GLU A 80 -20.89 -11.10 -6.15
C GLU A 80 -20.47 -10.06 -7.19
N MET A 81 -19.43 -9.25 -6.90
CA MET A 81 -18.80 -8.36 -7.90
C MET A 81 -18.00 -9.13 -8.95
N GLY A 82 -17.65 -10.39 -8.69
CA GLY A 82 -16.94 -11.25 -9.64
C GLY A 82 -15.41 -11.18 -9.54
N PHE A 83 -14.87 -10.74 -8.39
CA PHE A 83 -13.42 -10.63 -8.16
C PHE A 83 -12.67 -11.90 -8.60
N LYS A 84 -11.52 -11.70 -9.24
CA LYS A 84 -10.55 -12.75 -9.60
C LYS A 84 -9.43 -12.83 -8.60
N VAL A 85 -9.07 -11.70 -8.00
CA VAL A 85 -8.05 -11.58 -6.97
C VAL A 85 -8.57 -10.73 -5.82
N PHE A 86 -8.12 -10.99 -4.61
CA PHE A 86 -8.32 -10.10 -3.46
C PHE A 86 -6.99 -9.85 -2.79
N ARG A 87 -6.60 -8.58 -2.72
CA ARG A 87 -5.36 -8.16 -2.07
C ARG A 87 -5.63 -7.83 -0.61
N LEU A 88 -4.89 -8.48 0.28
CA LEU A 88 -4.90 -8.22 1.72
C LEU A 88 -3.49 -8.27 2.29
N SER A 89 -3.31 -7.87 3.54
CA SER A 89 -2.11 -8.20 4.31
C SER A 89 -2.39 -9.26 5.36
N ILE A 90 -1.34 -10.00 5.73
CA ILE A 90 -1.33 -10.79 6.96
C ILE A 90 -0.76 -9.87 8.05
N ALA A 91 -1.52 -9.66 9.11
CA ALA A 91 -1.08 -8.90 10.27
C ALA A 91 0.06 -9.66 10.96
N TRP A 92 1.27 -9.13 10.86
CA TRP A 92 2.47 -9.74 11.46
C TRP A 92 2.27 -9.97 12.97
N SER A 93 1.61 -9.03 13.67
CA SER A 93 1.29 -9.14 15.10
C SER A 93 0.26 -10.24 15.44
N ARG A 94 -0.46 -10.82 14.47
CA ARG A 94 -1.25 -12.04 14.68
C ARG A 94 -0.38 -13.29 14.67
N ILE A 95 0.71 -13.31 13.89
CA ILE A 95 1.56 -14.49 13.73
C ILE A 95 2.70 -14.49 14.75
N TYR A 96 3.34 -13.34 14.96
CA TYR A 96 4.37 -13.12 15.99
C TYR A 96 3.98 -11.88 16.82
N PRO A 97 3.25 -12.05 17.93
CA PRO A 97 2.69 -10.95 18.72
C PRO A 97 3.70 -9.87 19.15
N ASN A 98 4.92 -10.27 19.53
CA ASN A 98 6.00 -9.35 19.85
C ASN A 98 6.96 -9.14 18.65
N GLY A 99 6.81 -9.94 17.59
CA GLY A 99 7.67 -10.00 16.40
C GLY A 99 8.95 -10.80 16.60
N TYR A 100 9.46 -10.87 17.82
CA TYR A 100 10.65 -11.65 18.19
C TYR A 100 10.33 -12.96 18.92
N ASP A 101 9.07 -13.38 18.99
CA ASP A 101 8.65 -14.65 19.59
C ASP A 101 9.37 -15.85 18.93
N LEU A 102 9.56 -16.92 19.69
CA LEU A 102 10.25 -18.12 19.17
C LEU A 102 9.33 -18.95 18.27
N GLU A 103 8.08 -19.12 18.69
CA GLU A 103 7.06 -19.89 17.98
C GLU A 103 5.96 -18.97 17.45
N PRO A 104 5.36 -19.27 16.28
CA PRO A 104 4.23 -18.51 15.79
C PRO A 104 2.96 -18.81 16.59
N ASN A 105 2.04 -17.85 16.58
CA ASN A 105 0.72 -17.99 17.15
C ASN A 105 -0.23 -18.75 16.19
N GLU A 106 -0.64 -19.96 16.60
CA GLU A 106 -1.48 -20.84 15.78
C GLU A 106 -2.89 -20.26 15.54
N GLU A 107 -3.47 -19.51 16.48
CA GLU A 107 -4.79 -18.90 16.26
C GLU A 107 -4.75 -17.85 15.14
N GLY A 108 -3.67 -17.06 15.08
CA GLY A 108 -3.43 -16.14 13.98
C GLY A 108 -3.23 -16.85 12.64
N LEU A 109 -2.48 -17.96 12.62
CA LEU A 109 -2.30 -18.77 11.42
C LEU A 109 -3.64 -19.36 10.94
N LYS A 110 -4.42 -19.89 11.88
CA LYS A 110 -5.74 -20.47 11.59
C LYS A 110 -6.72 -19.43 11.04
N PHE A 111 -6.69 -18.19 11.55
CA PHE A 111 -7.55 -17.13 11.01
C PHE A 111 -7.33 -16.92 9.50
N TYR A 112 -6.09 -16.79 9.06
CA TYR A 112 -5.79 -16.64 7.63
C TYR A 112 -6.02 -17.92 6.83
N ASP A 113 -5.85 -19.11 7.41
CA ASP A 113 -6.31 -20.34 6.77
C ASP A 113 -7.79 -20.28 6.42
N ASP A 114 -8.63 -19.86 7.37
CA ASP A 114 -10.07 -19.78 7.20
C ASP A 114 -10.45 -18.69 6.18
N VAL A 115 -9.78 -17.54 6.19
CA VAL A 115 -9.96 -16.47 5.19
C VAL A 115 -9.59 -16.95 3.79
N PHE A 116 -8.42 -17.57 3.61
CA PHE A 116 -7.97 -18.06 2.31
C PHE A 116 -8.84 -19.22 1.81
N ASP A 117 -9.32 -20.08 2.70
CA ASP A 117 -10.27 -21.14 2.34
C ASP A 117 -11.63 -20.56 1.90
N GLU A 118 -12.08 -19.47 2.52
CA GLU A 118 -13.29 -18.76 2.09
C GLU A 118 -13.12 -18.09 0.72
N LEU A 119 -12.00 -17.40 0.47
CA LEU A 119 -11.68 -16.85 -0.86
C LEU A 119 -11.68 -17.95 -1.94
N ARG A 120 -11.05 -19.09 -1.63
CA ARG A 120 -10.98 -20.25 -2.53
C ARG A 120 -12.36 -20.82 -2.85
N LYS A 121 -13.31 -20.87 -1.91
CA LYS A 121 -14.69 -21.32 -2.19
C LYS A 121 -15.36 -20.48 -3.28
N HIS A 122 -14.95 -19.22 -3.41
CA HIS A 122 -15.45 -18.27 -4.40
C HIS A 122 -14.55 -18.12 -5.64
N ASN A 123 -13.49 -18.94 -5.76
CA ASN A 123 -12.48 -18.84 -6.83
C ASN A 123 -11.79 -17.47 -6.90
N ILE A 124 -11.54 -16.86 -5.73
CA ILE A 124 -10.80 -15.61 -5.62
C ILE A 124 -9.38 -15.94 -5.20
N GLU A 125 -8.39 -15.55 -6.01
CA GLU A 125 -6.97 -15.73 -5.68
C GLU A 125 -6.54 -14.72 -4.62
N PRO A 126 -5.88 -15.12 -3.53
CA PRO A 126 -5.28 -14.17 -2.59
C PRO A 126 -3.99 -13.56 -3.16
N LEU A 127 -3.88 -12.23 -3.09
CA LEU A 127 -2.63 -11.48 -3.26
C LEU A 127 -2.20 -10.95 -1.90
N VAL A 128 -1.17 -11.52 -1.30
CA VAL A 128 -0.83 -11.25 0.10
C VAL A 128 0.34 -10.28 0.23
N THR A 129 0.12 -9.15 0.90
CA THR A 129 1.19 -8.24 1.33
C THR A 129 1.70 -8.66 2.70
N ILE A 130 2.99 -8.97 2.82
CA ILE A 130 3.58 -9.54 4.03
C ILE A 130 3.70 -8.49 5.14
N SER A 131 4.16 -7.28 4.81
CA SER A 131 4.27 -6.16 5.74
C SER A 131 3.54 -4.92 5.20
N HIS A 132 2.47 -4.50 5.88
CA HIS A 132 1.63 -3.37 5.48
C HIS A 132 1.39 -2.41 6.66
N TYR A 133 2.39 -1.61 7.02
CA TYR A 133 2.29 -0.52 8.01
C TYR A 133 1.82 -0.94 9.42
N GLU A 134 2.04 -2.21 9.79
CA GLU A 134 1.46 -2.83 10.98
C GLU A 134 2.44 -3.77 11.71
N MET A 135 3.73 -3.44 11.69
CA MET A 135 4.71 -4.29 12.34
C MET A 135 4.46 -4.41 13.86
N PRO A 136 4.82 -5.54 14.50
CA PRO A 136 4.67 -5.70 15.94
C PRO A 136 5.36 -4.57 16.71
N LEU A 137 4.64 -3.91 17.62
CA LEU A 137 5.15 -2.81 18.45
C LEU A 137 6.35 -3.27 19.29
N GLY A 138 6.42 -4.56 19.64
CA GLY A 138 7.57 -5.15 20.33
C GLY A 138 8.89 -4.95 19.58
N LEU A 139 8.91 -5.03 18.24
CA LEU A 139 10.11 -4.76 17.43
C LEU A 139 10.47 -3.28 17.43
N THR A 140 9.46 -2.40 17.36
CA THR A 140 9.65 -0.95 17.53
C THR A 140 10.29 -0.62 18.87
N LEU A 141 9.76 -1.15 19.97
CA LEU A 141 10.27 -0.83 21.32
C LEU A 141 11.65 -1.45 21.60
N LYS A 142 11.93 -2.65 21.07
CA LYS A 142 13.16 -3.39 21.36
C LYS A 142 14.34 -3.02 20.47
N TYR A 143 14.10 -2.80 19.18
CA TYR A 143 15.14 -2.60 18.16
C TYR A 143 15.02 -1.25 17.43
N ASN A 144 14.11 -0.37 17.87
CA ASN A 144 13.72 0.82 17.14
C ASN A 144 13.23 0.50 15.72
N GLY A 145 12.49 -0.60 15.58
CA GLY A 145 11.95 -1.05 14.30
C GLY A 145 13.07 -1.38 13.31
N TRP A 146 12.88 -1.00 12.05
CA TRP A 146 13.82 -1.33 10.98
C TRP A 146 15.19 -0.64 11.08
N ALA A 147 15.38 0.30 12.01
CA ALA A 147 16.73 0.78 12.33
C ALA A 147 17.62 -0.35 12.86
N GLY A 148 17.05 -1.31 13.58
CA GLY A 148 17.72 -2.54 14.02
C GLY A 148 17.89 -3.54 12.90
N ARG A 149 19.11 -4.06 12.74
CA ARG A 149 19.44 -5.10 11.76
C ARG A 149 18.73 -6.41 12.06
N GLU A 150 18.46 -6.68 13.33
CA GLU A 150 17.79 -7.86 13.87
C GLU A 150 16.38 -8.06 13.28
N CYS A 151 15.72 -6.98 12.85
CA CYS A 151 14.43 -7.05 12.19
C CYS A 151 14.44 -7.86 10.90
N ILE A 152 15.59 -7.97 10.20
CA ILE A 152 15.73 -8.82 9.01
C ILE A 152 15.42 -10.27 9.36
N ASP A 153 16.03 -10.82 10.40
CA ASP A 153 15.84 -12.24 10.76
C ASP A 153 14.44 -12.49 11.32
N HIS A 154 13.89 -11.54 12.07
CA HIS A 154 12.50 -11.63 12.56
C HIS A 154 11.50 -11.63 11.39
N TYR A 155 11.71 -10.81 10.37
CA TYR A 155 10.89 -10.78 9.16
C TYR A 155 11.04 -12.06 8.34
N VAL A 156 12.27 -12.55 8.15
CA VAL A 156 12.54 -13.77 7.35
C VAL A 156 11.94 -15.00 8.03
N ARG A 157 12.00 -15.10 9.36
CA ARG A 157 11.30 -16.16 10.12
C ARG A 157 9.79 -16.07 9.95
N TYR A 158 9.23 -14.87 10.00
CA TYR A 158 7.81 -14.65 9.73
C TYR A 158 7.43 -15.10 8.30
N CYS A 159 8.25 -14.75 7.30
CA CYS A 159 8.10 -15.20 5.92
C CYS A 159 8.16 -16.73 5.80
N ASP A 160 9.15 -17.40 6.41
CA ASP A 160 9.26 -18.87 6.39
C ASP A 160 7.97 -19.54 6.89
N THR A 161 7.45 -19.06 8.02
CA THR A 161 6.21 -19.58 8.62
C THR A 161 5.02 -19.44 7.66
N ILE A 162 4.76 -18.24 7.15
CA ILE A 162 3.58 -18.01 6.29
C ILE A 162 3.72 -18.66 4.92
N PHE A 163 4.92 -18.66 4.35
CA PHE A 163 5.19 -19.35 3.08
C PHE A 163 4.96 -20.84 3.21
N ARG A 164 5.47 -21.49 4.27
CA ARG A 164 5.25 -22.92 4.50
C ARG A 164 3.79 -23.23 4.79
N ARG A 165 3.11 -22.42 5.60
CA ARG A 165 1.71 -22.65 5.97
C ARG A 165 0.78 -22.52 4.77
N TYR A 166 0.99 -21.51 3.93
CA TYR A 166 0.06 -21.13 2.86
C TYR A 166 0.55 -21.46 1.46
N LYS A 167 1.61 -22.28 1.30
CA LYS A 167 2.17 -22.64 -0.01
C LYS A 167 1.18 -23.21 -1.02
N ASP A 168 0.14 -23.89 -0.53
CA ASP A 168 -0.91 -24.52 -1.34
C ASP A 168 -2.18 -23.66 -1.38
N LYS A 169 -2.14 -22.44 -0.84
CA LYS A 169 -3.28 -21.50 -0.72
C LYS A 169 -3.03 -20.15 -1.38
N VAL A 170 -1.79 -19.67 -1.37
CA VAL A 170 -1.40 -18.35 -1.88
C VAL A 170 -0.23 -18.50 -2.84
N ARG A 171 -0.38 -17.97 -4.05
CA ARG A 171 0.71 -17.93 -5.04
C ARG A 171 1.31 -16.54 -5.21
N LEU A 172 0.53 -15.49 -4.97
CA LEU A 172 0.92 -14.10 -5.21
C LEU A 172 1.25 -13.39 -3.90
N TRP A 173 2.47 -12.87 -3.81
CA TRP A 173 3.00 -12.24 -2.59
C TRP A 173 3.64 -10.89 -2.89
N LEU A 174 3.54 -9.96 -1.95
CA LEU A 174 4.27 -8.68 -1.96
C LEU A 174 5.03 -8.55 -0.65
N THR A 175 6.30 -8.13 -0.70
CA THR A 175 7.16 -8.08 0.50
C THR A 175 6.79 -6.93 1.44
N PHE A 176 7.06 -5.69 1.03
CA PHE A 176 6.81 -4.47 1.81
C PHE A 176 5.87 -3.56 1.04
N ASN A 177 4.74 -3.20 1.64
CA ASN A 177 3.84 -2.18 1.11
C ASN A 177 4.57 -0.84 1.00
N GLU A 178 4.47 -0.21 -0.17
CA GLU A 178 4.93 1.16 -0.43
C GLU A 178 6.30 1.45 0.21
N ILE A 179 7.25 0.52 0.02
CA ILE A 179 8.55 0.52 0.72
C ILE A 179 9.31 1.85 0.57
N ASN A 180 9.08 2.55 -0.53
CA ASN A 180 9.66 3.84 -0.84
C ASN A 180 9.12 5.00 0.01
N ILE A 181 8.09 4.79 0.83
CA ILE A 181 7.66 5.79 1.82
C ILE A 181 8.80 6.14 2.78
N LEU A 182 9.74 5.21 3.02
CA LEU A 182 10.97 5.43 3.77
C LEU A 182 11.94 6.39 3.06
N THR A 183 11.64 6.90 1.87
CA THR A 183 12.39 8.02 1.28
C THR A 183 11.93 9.37 1.83
N MET A 184 10.83 9.38 2.60
CA MET A 184 10.24 10.54 3.26
C MET A 184 10.20 10.38 4.79
N PRO A 185 10.29 11.47 5.56
CA PRO A 185 10.26 11.43 7.02
C PRO A 185 9.06 10.67 7.63
N MET A 186 7.84 10.87 7.08
CA MET A 186 6.63 10.17 7.56
C MET A 186 6.74 8.63 7.48
N GLY A 187 7.56 8.12 6.56
CA GLY A 187 7.80 6.70 6.39
C GLY A 187 8.58 6.08 7.54
N ALA A 188 9.27 6.88 8.35
CA ALA A 188 10.08 6.37 9.45
C ALA A 188 9.24 5.52 10.42
N PHE A 189 8.11 6.06 10.90
CA PHE A 189 7.19 5.31 11.74
C PHE A 189 6.25 4.42 10.91
N LEU A 190 5.66 4.94 9.84
CA LEU A 190 4.63 4.22 9.07
C LEU A 190 5.18 2.96 8.40
N GLY A 191 6.27 3.08 7.64
CA GLY A 191 6.91 1.97 6.92
C GLY A 191 8.01 1.28 7.72
N GLY A 192 8.69 2.01 8.61
CA GLY A 192 9.85 1.51 9.36
C GLY A 192 9.59 1.11 10.80
N GLY A 193 8.45 1.50 11.39
CA GLY A 193 8.19 1.40 12.83
C GLY A 193 9.30 2.01 13.69
N MET A 194 10.02 2.99 13.15
CA MET A 194 11.13 3.68 13.82
C MET A 194 10.60 4.91 14.54
N ILE A 195 11.09 5.13 15.76
CA ILE A 195 10.79 6.31 16.57
C ILE A 195 11.94 7.30 16.35
N LEU A 196 11.74 8.24 15.43
CA LEU A 196 12.70 9.35 15.19
C LEU A 196 12.30 10.61 15.97
N ASP A 197 11.00 10.89 16.01
CA ASP A 197 10.41 11.99 16.77
C ASP A 197 9.71 11.47 18.03
N ARG A 198 9.91 12.18 19.15
CA ARG A 198 9.30 11.88 20.45
C ARG A 198 8.14 12.81 20.82
N SER A 199 7.75 13.73 19.94
CA SER A 199 6.59 14.60 20.14
C SER A 199 5.26 13.82 20.24
N GLY A 200 5.22 12.61 19.69
CA GLY A 200 4.01 11.80 19.60
C GLY A 200 3.02 12.30 18.54
N ILE A 201 3.39 13.25 17.68
CA ILE A 201 2.55 13.74 16.59
C ILE A 201 2.93 13.01 15.30
N PHE A 202 1.98 12.30 14.70
CA PHE A 202 2.21 11.62 13.43
C PHE A 202 2.49 12.63 12.31
N GLY A 203 3.55 12.38 11.53
CA GLY A 203 3.97 13.25 10.44
C GLY A 203 4.77 14.50 10.88
N ASN A 204 5.05 14.64 12.19
CA ASN A 204 6.04 15.63 12.63
C ASN A 204 7.45 15.11 12.32
N ASN A 205 8.23 15.96 11.66
CA ASN A 205 9.52 15.60 11.07
C ASN A 205 10.67 16.48 11.61
N ALA A 206 10.43 17.20 12.72
CA ALA A 206 11.43 18.09 13.31
C ALA A 206 12.74 17.38 13.65
N ASP A 207 12.64 16.10 14.05
CA ASP A 207 13.77 15.25 14.45
C ASP A 207 14.07 14.14 13.43
N ASP A 208 13.72 14.30 12.13
CA ASP A 208 14.08 13.29 11.11
C ASP A 208 15.60 13.12 11.02
N ILE A 209 16.04 11.87 10.95
CA ILE A 209 17.45 11.51 10.74
C ILE A 209 17.50 10.67 9.45
N PRO A 210 17.78 11.30 8.29
CA PRO A 210 17.79 10.61 7.00
C PRO A 210 18.66 9.35 6.99
N GLU A 211 19.84 9.40 7.62
CA GLU A 211 20.74 8.25 7.69
C GLU A 211 20.08 7.02 8.33
N VAL A 212 19.41 7.18 9.48
CA VAL A 212 18.69 6.09 10.15
C VAL A 212 17.58 5.54 9.26
N ARG A 213 16.86 6.44 8.58
CA ARG A 213 15.74 6.06 7.72
C ARG A 213 16.19 5.27 6.49
N PHE A 214 17.26 5.72 5.83
CA PHE A 214 17.85 5.00 4.70
C PHE A 214 18.57 3.72 5.12
N GLN A 215 19.12 3.65 6.34
CA GLN A 215 19.64 2.40 6.91
C GLN A 215 18.50 1.39 7.13
N GLY A 216 17.36 1.82 7.66
CA GLY A 216 16.18 0.97 7.79
C GLY A 216 15.64 0.49 6.44
N LEU A 217 15.66 1.36 5.43
CA LEU A 217 15.31 0.99 4.05
C LEU A 217 16.29 -0.06 3.47
N HIS A 218 17.59 0.06 3.74
CA HIS A 218 18.57 -0.97 3.37
C HIS A 218 18.26 -2.32 4.01
N HIS A 219 17.93 -2.35 5.31
CA HIS A 219 17.52 -3.58 5.98
C HIS A 219 16.26 -4.19 5.35
N GLN A 220 15.27 -3.37 4.96
CA GLN A 220 14.09 -3.87 4.26
C GLN A 220 14.42 -4.45 2.87
N PHE A 221 15.37 -3.87 2.12
CA PHE A 221 15.82 -4.46 0.85
C PHE A 221 16.45 -5.84 1.05
N VAL A 222 17.35 -5.98 2.03
CA VAL A 222 17.99 -7.27 2.33
C VAL A 222 16.95 -8.30 2.80
N ALA A 223 16.00 -7.89 3.65
CA ALA A 223 14.91 -8.74 4.11
C ALA A 223 13.97 -9.17 2.96
N SER A 224 13.62 -8.25 2.06
CA SER A 224 12.81 -8.49 0.86
C SER A 224 13.50 -9.54 -0.02
N ALA A 225 14.77 -9.35 -0.32
CA ALA A 225 15.54 -10.26 -1.17
C ALA A 225 15.70 -11.66 -0.55
N ARG A 226 15.93 -11.74 0.77
CA ARG A 226 15.93 -13.03 1.50
C ARG A 226 14.57 -13.72 1.44
N ALA A 227 13.47 -12.97 1.57
CA ALA A 227 12.13 -13.53 1.48
C ALA A 227 11.81 -14.02 0.06
N VAL A 228 12.22 -13.30 -1.00
CA VAL A 228 12.07 -13.75 -2.39
C VAL A 228 12.75 -15.10 -2.58
N LYS A 229 14.05 -15.18 -2.26
CA LYS A 229 14.83 -16.41 -2.40
C LYS A 229 14.21 -17.58 -1.61
N LEU A 230 13.87 -17.33 -0.34
CA LEU A 230 13.24 -18.33 0.52
C LEU A 230 11.89 -18.82 -0.03
N GLY A 231 11.07 -17.90 -0.54
CA GLY A 231 9.77 -18.23 -1.11
C GLY A 231 9.89 -19.16 -2.32
N HIS A 232 10.82 -18.87 -3.24
CA HIS A 232 11.10 -19.73 -4.39
C HIS A 232 11.69 -21.09 -4.00
N GLU A 233 12.50 -21.16 -2.93
CA GLU A 233 12.99 -22.43 -2.36
C GLU A 233 11.86 -23.30 -1.78
N ILE A 234 10.86 -22.66 -1.16
CA ILE A 234 9.69 -23.36 -0.58
C ILE A 234 8.71 -23.80 -1.67
N ASN A 235 8.41 -22.91 -2.62
CA ASN A 235 7.53 -23.18 -3.74
C ASN A 235 7.95 -22.35 -4.98
N PRO A 236 8.49 -22.97 -6.04
CA PRO A 236 8.92 -22.26 -7.24
C PRO A 236 7.77 -21.64 -8.05
N GLU A 237 6.51 -22.00 -7.77
CA GLU A 237 5.33 -21.40 -8.39
C GLU A 237 4.94 -20.05 -7.78
N PHE A 238 5.50 -19.69 -6.63
CA PHE A 238 5.28 -18.36 -6.05
C PHE A 238 5.71 -17.26 -7.01
N LYS A 239 4.92 -16.19 -7.02
CA LYS A 239 5.29 -14.91 -7.60
C LYS A 239 5.39 -13.91 -6.46
N ILE A 240 6.57 -13.33 -6.28
CA ILE A 240 6.87 -12.40 -5.20
C ILE A 240 7.26 -11.06 -5.82
N GLY A 241 6.39 -10.07 -5.63
CA GLY A 241 6.51 -8.74 -6.19
C GLY A 241 7.02 -7.71 -5.18
N CYS A 242 7.55 -6.60 -5.70
CA CYS A 242 7.71 -5.39 -4.92
C CYS A 242 6.38 -4.62 -4.85
N MET A 243 6.25 -3.69 -3.90
CA MET A 243 5.14 -2.74 -3.86
C MET A 243 5.66 -1.32 -3.61
N LEU A 244 5.38 -0.40 -4.55
CA LEU A 244 5.80 1.00 -4.49
C LEU A 244 4.60 1.93 -4.42
N ALA A 245 4.69 2.99 -3.63
CA ALA A 245 3.87 4.18 -3.83
C ALA A 245 4.40 4.92 -5.06
N TYR A 246 3.79 4.78 -6.24
CA TYR A 246 4.37 5.45 -7.41
C TYR A 246 4.00 6.93 -7.43
N LEU A 247 5.00 7.77 -7.16
CA LEU A 247 4.83 9.21 -7.04
C LEU A 247 5.20 9.86 -8.38
N THR A 248 4.20 10.12 -9.21
CA THR A 248 4.43 10.71 -10.54
C THR A 248 4.84 12.17 -10.42
N PHE A 249 5.92 12.59 -11.07
CA PHE A 249 6.38 13.97 -11.07
C PHE A 249 6.48 14.54 -12.48
N TYR A 250 5.76 15.63 -12.71
CA TYR A 250 5.93 16.45 -13.90
C TYR A 250 6.76 17.69 -13.59
N PRO A 251 7.61 18.11 -14.54
CA PRO A 251 8.21 19.44 -14.49
C PRO A 251 7.15 20.50 -14.82
N HIS A 252 7.12 21.60 -14.06
CA HIS A 252 6.15 22.68 -14.26
C HIS A 252 6.29 23.36 -15.62
N THR A 253 7.54 23.49 -16.09
CA THR A 253 7.87 24.07 -17.40
C THR A 253 8.93 23.24 -18.11
N CYS A 254 9.22 23.58 -19.37
CA CYS A 254 10.36 23.02 -20.10
C CYS A 254 11.72 23.64 -19.69
N ASN A 255 11.76 24.45 -18.62
CA ASN A 255 13.02 24.93 -18.05
C ASN A 255 13.89 23.71 -17.66
N PRO A 256 15.14 23.61 -18.15
CA PRO A 256 16.04 22.52 -17.80
C PRO A 256 16.16 22.24 -16.29
N ASP A 257 16.06 23.27 -15.45
CA ASP A 257 16.12 23.10 -13.99
C ASP A 257 14.88 22.37 -13.44
N ASP A 258 13.68 22.66 -13.97
CA ASP A 258 12.45 21.94 -13.62
C ASP A 258 12.52 20.48 -14.10
N ILE A 259 13.06 20.25 -15.31
CA ILE A 259 13.26 18.91 -15.88
C ILE A 259 14.18 18.07 -14.98
N VAL A 260 15.33 18.63 -14.60
CA VAL A 260 16.30 17.94 -13.72
C VAL A 260 15.71 17.71 -12.33
N LEU A 261 14.96 18.66 -11.77
CA LEU A 261 14.28 18.50 -10.49
C LEU A 261 13.27 17.35 -10.52
N ALA A 262 12.42 17.29 -11.55
CA ALA A 262 11.46 16.20 -11.73
C ALA A 262 12.17 14.84 -11.82
N GLN A 263 13.26 14.74 -12.58
CA GLN A 263 14.07 13.53 -12.67
C GLN A 263 14.69 13.15 -11.31
N GLN A 264 15.22 14.10 -10.55
CA GLN A 264 15.80 13.84 -9.22
C GLN A 264 14.75 13.33 -8.24
N LYS A 265 13.53 13.87 -8.30
CA LYS A 265 12.39 13.42 -7.48
C LYS A 265 11.98 11.99 -7.84
N ASP A 266 11.82 11.67 -9.11
CA ASP A 266 11.49 10.32 -9.59
C ASP A 266 12.59 9.30 -9.23
N ASN A 267 13.86 9.68 -9.42
CA ASN A 267 15.02 8.88 -9.01
C ASN A 267 14.95 8.51 -7.52
N LEU A 268 14.83 9.50 -6.64
CA LEU A 268 14.87 9.28 -5.20
C LEU A 268 13.65 8.51 -4.69
N THR A 269 12.47 8.94 -5.11
CA THR A 269 11.22 8.45 -4.50
C THR A 269 10.69 7.19 -5.16
N ASN A 270 11.03 6.89 -6.42
CA ASN A 270 10.55 5.70 -7.11
C ASN A 270 11.70 4.75 -7.49
N PHE A 271 12.71 5.25 -8.22
CA PHE A 271 13.73 4.38 -8.80
C PHE A 271 14.74 3.83 -7.82
N LEU A 272 15.00 4.50 -6.69
CA LEU A 272 15.91 3.97 -5.68
C LEU A 272 15.45 2.60 -5.19
N CYS A 273 14.18 2.49 -4.80
CA CYS A 273 13.64 1.25 -4.25
C CYS A 273 13.35 0.21 -5.31
N SER A 274 12.89 0.63 -6.49
CA SER A 274 12.59 -0.31 -7.56
C SER A 274 13.83 -0.84 -8.26
N ASP A 275 14.89 -0.04 -8.44
CA ASP A 275 16.15 -0.55 -9.00
C ASP A 275 16.76 -1.61 -8.06
N VAL A 276 16.76 -1.39 -6.75
CA VAL A 276 17.28 -2.39 -5.80
C VAL A 276 16.47 -3.67 -5.84
N GLN A 277 15.13 -3.60 -5.84
CA GLN A 277 14.30 -4.82 -5.81
C GLN A 277 14.18 -5.55 -7.16
N VAL A 278 14.29 -4.84 -8.28
CA VAL A 278 14.14 -5.44 -9.62
C VAL A 278 15.49 -5.81 -10.24
N ARG A 279 16.54 -5.02 -10.00
CA ARG A 279 17.88 -5.23 -10.57
C ARG A 279 18.88 -5.80 -9.57
N GLY A 280 18.54 -5.80 -8.28
CA GLY A 280 19.39 -6.35 -7.22
C GLY A 280 20.59 -5.46 -6.87
N GLU A 281 20.58 -4.19 -7.29
CA GLU A 281 21.69 -3.28 -7.04
C GLU A 281 21.22 -1.83 -6.82
N TYR A 282 22.01 -1.09 -6.04
CA TYR A 282 21.77 0.35 -5.84
C TYR A 282 22.07 1.13 -7.12
N PRO A 283 21.17 2.03 -7.56
CA PRO A 283 21.40 2.80 -8.77
C PRO A 283 22.51 3.83 -8.60
N GLY A 284 23.20 4.17 -9.70
CA GLY A 284 24.36 5.04 -9.68
C GLY A 284 24.13 6.43 -9.07
N PHE A 285 22.92 7.00 -9.21
CA PHE A 285 22.59 8.30 -8.62
C PHE A 285 22.58 8.26 -7.08
N ALA A 286 22.32 7.10 -6.47
CA ALA A 286 22.21 6.94 -5.02
C ALA A 286 23.52 7.31 -4.32
N LYS A 287 24.66 6.98 -4.91
CA LYS A 287 26.00 7.33 -4.39
C LYS A 287 26.16 8.84 -4.19
N ARG A 288 25.74 9.63 -5.18
CA ARG A 288 25.79 11.10 -5.08
C ARG A 288 24.80 11.60 -4.05
N PHE A 289 23.56 11.11 -4.09
CA PHE A 289 22.52 11.52 -3.15
C PHE A 289 22.96 11.28 -1.69
N PHE A 290 23.44 10.08 -1.37
CA PHE A 290 23.89 9.73 -0.02
C PHE A 290 25.06 10.59 0.44
N ARG A 291 26.09 10.77 -0.40
CA ARG A 291 27.22 11.67 -0.10
C ARG A 291 26.76 13.10 0.17
N ASP A 292 25.92 13.65 -0.71
CA ASP A 292 25.49 15.05 -0.64
C ASP A 292 24.57 15.31 0.58
N ASN A 293 23.98 14.26 1.16
CA ASN A 293 23.12 14.32 2.36
C ASN A 293 23.78 13.72 3.61
N GLY A 294 25.07 13.37 3.57
CA GLY A 294 25.79 12.82 4.73
C GLY A 294 25.24 11.49 5.23
N ILE A 295 24.75 10.64 4.32
CA ILE A 295 24.20 9.31 4.64
C ILE A 295 25.28 8.26 4.35
N GLU A 296 25.65 7.47 5.36
CA GLU A 296 26.47 6.27 5.19
C GLU A 296 25.66 5.01 5.46
N ILE A 297 25.43 4.20 4.42
CA ILE A 297 24.72 2.91 4.57
C ILE A 297 25.71 1.85 5.02
N LYS A 298 25.52 1.34 6.23
CA LYS A 298 26.25 0.19 6.75
C LYS A 298 25.67 -1.09 6.14
N MET A 299 26.44 -1.71 5.25
CA MET A 299 26.19 -3.04 4.71
C MET A 299 27.06 -4.07 5.44
N GLU A 300 26.56 -5.29 5.62
CA GLU A 300 27.34 -6.44 6.07
C GLU A 300 27.91 -7.21 4.87
N PRO A 301 29.03 -7.94 5.04
CA PRO A 301 29.52 -8.83 4.00
C PRO A 301 28.42 -9.80 3.52
N GLY A 302 28.13 -9.77 2.22
CA GLY A 302 27.11 -10.62 1.59
C GLY A 302 25.80 -9.91 1.24
N ASP A 303 25.53 -8.70 1.76
CA ASP A 303 24.28 -7.99 1.48
C ASP A 303 24.09 -7.72 -0.02
N GLU A 304 25.14 -7.29 -0.72
CA GLU A 304 25.07 -7.04 -2.16
C GLU A 304 24.75 -8.31 -2.96
N GLU A 305 25.21 -9.48 -2.52
CA GLU A 305 24.90 -10.75 -3.17
C GLU A 305 23.46 -11.17 -2.88
N ILE A 306 23.02 -11.01 -1.63
CA ILE A 306 21.63 -11.26 -1.23
C ILE A 306 20.67 -10.44 -2.11
N LEU A 307 20.95 -9.15 -2.32
CA LEU A 307 20.11 -8.28 -3.16
C LEU A 307 20.02 -8.78 -4.61
N LYS A 308 21.14 -9.24 -5.18
CA LYS A 308 21.18 -9.79 -6.55
C LYS A 308 20.45 -11.11 -6.70
N GLU A 309 20.55 -11.98 -5.70
CA GLU A 309 19.91 -13.29 -5.72
C GLU A 309 18.40 -13.24 -5.46
N GLY A 310 17.89 -12.16 -4.85
CA GLY A 310 16.50 -12.02 -4.41
C GLY A 310 15.70 -10.94 -5.15
N THR A 311 15.85 -10.83 -6.48
CA THR A 311 15.07 -9.87 -7.27
C THR A 311 13.62 -10.33 -7.47
N VAL A 312 12.68 -9.39 -7.45
CA VAL A 312 11.24 -9.67 -7.54
C VAL A 312 10.79 -10.16 -8.92
N ASP A 313 9.70 -10.93 -8.95
CA ASP A 313 9.14 -11.52 -10.18
C ASP A 313 8.28 -10.54 -11.00
N TYR A 314 7.66 -9.57 -10.34
CA TYR A 314 6.76 -8.59 -10.94
C TYR A 314 6.75 -7.30 -10.13
N TYR A 315 6.40 -6.20 -10.80
CA TYR A 315 6.38 -4.87 -10.21
C TYR A 315 4.94 -4.49 -9.85
N THR A 316 4.70 -4.12 -8.60
CA THR A 316 3.39 -3.58 -8.21
C THR A 316 3.49 -2.18 -7.64
N PHE A 317 2.41 -1.43 -7.79
CA PHE A 317 2.34 -0.07 -7.25
C PHE A 317 0.94 0.40 -6.92
N SER A 318 0.89 1.38 -6.02
CA SER A 318 -0.24 2.28 -5.86
C SER A 318 -0.11 3.47 -6.80
N TYR A 319 -1.25 3.94 -7.32
CA TYR A 319 -1.34 5.20 -8.04
C TYR A 319 -2.61 5.93 -7.62
N TYR A 320 -2.49 7.21 -7.27
CA TYR A 320 -3.64 8.03 -6.88
C TYR A 320 -3.66 9.39 -7.57
N MET A 321 -2.48 9.97 -7.82
CA MET A 321 -2.32 11.32 -8.32
C MET A 321 -0.94 11.51 -8.99
N SER A 322 -0.80 12.63 -9.70
CA SER A 322 0.49 13.17 -10.14
C SER A 322 0.83 14.46 -9.40
N ASN A 323 2.12 14.76 -9.36
CA ASN A 323 2.73 15.92 -8.72
C ASN A 323 3.34 16.82 -9.78
N ASN A 324 3.46 18.11 -9.48
CA ASN A 324 4.12 19.07 -10.35
C ASN A 324 5.21 19.80 -9.57
N VAL A 325 6.40 19.94 -10.14
CA VAL A 325 7.58 20.51 -9.45
C VAL A 325 8.21 21.63 -10.25
N SER A 326 8.74 22.62 -9.55
CA SER A 326 9.49 23.72 -10.15
C SER A 326 10.58 24.23 -9.22
N THR A 327 11.62 24.83 -9.79
CA THR A 327 12.64 25.59 -9.06
C THR A 327 12.27 27.07 -8.89
N GLN A 328 11.14 27.52 -9.46
CA GLN A 328 10.69 28.91 -9.34
C GLN A 328 10.10 29.21 -7.95
N PRO A 329 10.54 30.30 -7.28
CA PRO A 329 10.16 30.58 -5.89
C PRO A 329 8.73 31.10 -5.69
N ASP A 330 8.12 31.69 -6.72
CA ASP A 330 6.87 32.46 -6.59
C ASP A 330 5.60 31.67 -6.93
N LEU A 331 5.69 30.35 -7.09
CA LEU A 331 4.57 29.50 -7.47
C LEU A 331 3.75 29.04 -6.26
N GLN A 332 2.42 29.03 -6.42
CA GLN A 332 1.51 28.53 -5.37
C GLN A 332 1.77 27.04 -5.09
N ALA A 333 2.06 26.74 -3.82
CA ALA A 333 2.17 25.39 -3.32
C ALA A 333 0.83 24.64 -3.40
N SER A 334 0.87 23.35 -3.72
CA SER A 334 -0.31 22.48 -3.68
C SER A 334 -0.68 22.14 -2.24
N SER A 335 -1.92 22.45 -1.82
CA SER A 335 -2.37 22.30 -0.42
C SER A 335 -2.66 20.86 0.02
N GLY A 336 -2.74 19.90 -0.93
CA GLY A 336 -3.06 18.49 -0.66
C GLY A 336 -1.90 17.52 -0.87
N ASN A 337 -0.73 18.00 -1.29
CA ASN A 337 0.39 17.12 -1.57
C ASN A 337 1.31 16.96 -0.35
N LEU A 338 1.35 15.73 0.20
CA LEU A 338 2.30 15.34 1.26
C LEU A 338 3.77 15.59 0.88
N MET A 339 4.08 15.72 -0.42
CA MET A 339 5.43 15.89 -0.95
C MET A 339 5.81 17.33 -1.35
N GLY A 340 4.92 18.31 -1.09
CA GLY A 340 5.11 19.68 -1.56
C GLY A 340 5.02 19.80 -3.09
N GLY A 341 5.50 20.91 -3.67
CA GLY A 341 5.39 21.16 -5.11
C GLY A 341 4.25 22.11 -5.46
N VAL A 342 4.11 22.37 -6.76
CA VAL A 342 3.27 23.46 -7.29
C VAL A 342 1.94 22.91 -7.80
N ARG A 343 0.88 23.72 -7.77
CA ARG A 343 -0.40 23.32 -8.36
C ARG A 343 -0.22 23.05 -9.86
N ASN A 344 -0.75 21.94 -10.36
CA ASN A 344 -0.90 21.73 -11.80
C ASN A 344 -2.18 22.45 -12.26
N PRO A 345 -2.09 23.51 -13.10
CA PRO A 345 -3.26 24.29 -13.49
C PRO A 345 -4.21 23.54 -14.44
N TYR A 346 -3.79 22.38 -14.97
CA TYR A 346 -4.56 21.57 -15.92
C TYR A 346 -5.36 20.43 -15.26
N LEU A 347 -5.20 20.22 -13.95
CA LEU A 347 -5.82 19.10 -13.23
C LEU A 347 -6.85 19.61 -12.21
N GLU A 348 -7.95 18.87 -12.11
CA GLU A 348 -8.88 18.97 -11.00
C GLU A 348 -8.28 18.35 -9.74
N VAL A 349 -8.79 18.73 -8.57
CA VAL A 349 -8.35 18.20 -7.28
C VAL A 349 -9.56 17.69 -6.49
N SER A 350 -9.39 16.57 -5.78
CA SER A 350 -10.38 16.06 -4.82
C SER A 350 -10.55 17.01 -3.61
N ASP A 351 -11.55 16.75 -2.77
CA ASP A 351 -11.76 17.47 -1.51
C ASP A 351 -10.58 17.37 -0.53
N TRP A 352 -9.75 16.31 -0.64
CA TRP A 352 -8.49 16.14 0.12
C TRP A 352 -7.26 16.72 -0.63
N GLY A 353 -7.47 17.47 -1.70
CA GLY A 353 -6.43 18.17 -2.46
C GLY A 353 -5.57 17.28 -3.37
N TRP A 354 -5.94 16.01 -3.56
CA TRP A 354 -5.25 15.10 -4.49
C TRP A 354 -5.63 15.40 -5.93
N ALA A 355 -4.63 15.54 -6.81
CA ALA A 355 -4.84 15.82 -8.23
C ALA A 355 -5.41 14.59 -8.95
N ILE A 356 -6.48 14.79 -9.72
CA ILE A 356 -7.11 13.72 -10.50
C ILE A 356 -6.44 13.68 -11.88
N ASP A 357 -5.49 12.76 -12.06
CA ASP A 357 -4.74 12.60 -13.30
C ASP A 357 -4.77 11.16 -13.82
N PRO A 358 -5.80 10.77 -14.58
CA PRO A 358 -5.83 9.45 -15.20
C PRO A 358 -4.70 9.24 -16.22
N LYS A 359 -4.26 10.28 -16.94
CA LYS A 359 -3.19 10.15 -17.94
C LYS A 359 -1.83 9.91 -17.30
N GLY A 360 -1.62 10.40 -16.08
CA GLY A 360 -0.45 10.07 -15.28
C GLY A 360 -0.34 8.59 -14.93
N LEU A 361 -1.45 7.85 -14.86
CA LEU A 361 -1.40 6.40 -14.73
C LEU A 361 -0.80 5.74 -15.98
N ARG A 362 -1.25 6.14 -17.18
CA ARG A 362 -0.66 5.67 -18.45
C ARG A 362 0.82 6.03 -18.55
N TRP A 363 1.17 7.27 -18.18
CA TRP A 363 2.57 7.71 -18.13
C TRP A 363 3.40 6.83 -17.20
N THR A 364 2.90 6.57 -15.99
CA THR A 364 3.54 5.73 -14.98
C THR A 364 3.76 4.31 -15.48
N LEU A 365 2.72 3.67 -16.00
CA LEU A 365 2.78 2.32 -16.56
C LEU A 365 3.86 2.21 -17.63
N ASN A 366 3.89 3.16 -18.57
CA ASN A 366 4.92 3.21 -19.61
C ASN A 366 6.32 3.45 -19.04
N ASN A 367 6.47 4.37 -18.08
CA ASN A 367 7.76 4.70 -17.49
C ASN A 367 8.37 3.50 -16.77
N ILE A 368 7.57 2.80 -15.95
CA ILE A 368 7.99 1.59 -15.23
C ILE A 368 8.30 0.47 -16.22
N TYR A 369 7.38 0.17 -17.15
CA TYR A 369 7.55 -0.96 -18.05
C TYR A 369 8.73 -0.77 -19.00
N ASN A 370 8.93 0.43 -19.55
CA ASN A 370 10.08 0.72 -20.41
C ASN A 370 11.42 0.58 -19.68
N ARG A 371 11.44 0.79 -18.36
CA ARG A 371 12.63 0.68 -17.52
C ARG A 371 12.97 -0.77 -17.12
N TYR A 372 11.96 -1.56 -16.78
CA TYR A 372 12.15 -2.86 -16.12
C TYR A 372 11.75 -4.07 -16.96
N ARG A 373 10.77 -3.94 -17.86
CA ARG A 373 10.29 -5.01 -18.75
C ARG A 373 9.93 -6.32 -18.01
N ILE A 374 9.37 -6.19 -16.81
CA ILE A 374 8.73 -7.27 -16.05
C ILE A 374 7.23 -6.98 -15.92
N PRO A 375 6.37 -7.98 -15.62
CA PRO A 375 4.94 -7.77 -15.49
C PRO A 375 4.60 -6.72 -14.44
N LEU A 376 3.58 -5.90 -14.71
CA LEU A 376 3.09 -4.85 -13.84
C LEU A 376 1.72 -5.21 -13.25
N MET A 377 1.46 -4.83 -12.01
CA MET A 377 0.12 -4.90 -11.42
C MET A 377 -0.18 -3.62 -10.64
N ILE A 378 -1.32 -3.00 -10.92
CA ILE A 378 -1.80 -1.87 -10.13
C ILE A 378 -2.52 -2.45 -8.92
N VAL A 379 -1.89 -2.35 -7.76
CA VAL A 379 -2.40 -2.98 -6.54
C VAL A 379 -3.14 -2.01 -5.63
N GLU A 380 -3.14 -0.72 -5.97
CA GLU A 380 -4.04 0.29 -5.41
C GLU A 380 -4.31 1.41 -6.42
N ASN A 381 -5.58 1.78 -6.53
CA ASN A 381 -6.05 3.03 -7.12
C ASN A 381 -7.42 3.33 -6.54
N GLY A 382 -7.74 4.58 -6.25
CA GLY A 382 -9.03 4.90 -5.66
C GLY A 382 -9.24 6.37 -5.38
N LEU A 383 -10.49 6.72 -5.09
CA LEU A 383 -10.86 8.08 -4.72
C LEU A 383 -11.47 8.07 -3.33
N GLY A 384 -10.76 8.70 -2.39
CA GLY A 384 -11.29 9.02 -1.07
C GLY A 384 -12.23 10.21 -1.18
N ALA A 385 -13.49 10.01 -0.86
CA ALA A 385 -14.53 11.04 -0.97
C ALA A 385 -15.56 10.89 0.17
N VAL A 386 -16.32 11.95 0.42
CA VAL A 386 -17.45 11.91 1.35
C VAL A 386 -18.64 11.26 0.66
N ASP A 387 -19.09 10.12 1.16
CA ASP A 387 -20.34 9.52 0.72
C ASP A 387 -21.53 10.15 1.45
N LYS A 388 -22.63 10.37 0.70
CA LYS A 388 -23.93 10.72 1.26
C LYS A 388 -24.84 9.51 1.19
N ILE A 389 -25.30 9.04 2.35
CA ILE A 389 -26.27 7.96 2.44
C ILE A 389 -27.69 8.52 2.40
N THR A 390 -28.56 7.89 1.62
CA THR A 390 -29.99 8.21 1.54
C THR A 390 -30.77 7.54 2.66
N GLU A 391 -32.02 7.97 2.88
CA GLU A 391 -32.92 7.35 3.88
C GLU A 391 -33.16 5.85 3.64
N ASP A 392 -33.02 5.38 2.39
CA ASP A 392 -33.15 3.97 2.00
C ASP A 392 -31.80 3.22 1.94
N MET A 393 -30.77 3.73 2.63
CA MET A 393 -29.43 3.12 2.74
C MET A 393 -28.72 2.90 1.40
N LYS A 394 -28.86 3.85 0.48
CA LYS A 394 -28.13 3.87 -0.80
C LYS A 394 -27.10 4.98 -0.82
N VAL A 395 -26.04 4.76 -1.61
CA VAL A 395 -24.99 5.73 -1.86
C VAL A 395 -24.80 5.89 -3.36
N HIS A 396 -25.08 7.11 -3.85
CA HIS A 396 -24.93 7.48 -5.25
C HIS A 396 -23.56 8.12 -5.50
N ASP A 397 -22.56 7.29 -5.80
CA ASP A 397 -21.15 7.67 -5.89
C ASP A 397 -20.64 7.77 -7.33
N SER A 398 -21.36 8.53 -8.16
CA SER A 398 -20.99 8.76 -9.57
C SER A 398 -19.58 9.38 -9.75
N TYR A 399 -19.11 10.16 -8.78
CA TYR A 399 -17.75 10.71 -8.75
C TYR A 399 -16.68 9.62 -8.64
N ARG A 400 -16.93 8.55 -7.89
CA ARG A 400 -16.01 7.42 -7.71
C ARG A 400 -15.98 6.57 -8.96
N ILE A 401 -17.16 6.31 -9.53
CA ILE A 401 -17.29 5.64 -10.83
C ILE A 401 -16.53 6.40 -11.92
N ASP A 402 -16.70 7.72 -12.01
CA ASP A 402 -16.04 8.54 -13.03
C ASP A 402 -14.51 8.55 -12.88
N TYR A 403 -14.01 8.67 -11.65
CA TYR A 403 -12.58 8.55 -11.37
C TYR A 403 -12.02 7.20 -11.84
N LEU A 404 -12.60 6.09 -11.40
CA LEU A 404 -12.10 4.76 -11.70
C LEU A 404 -12.22 4.43 -13.19
N ARG A 405 -13.33 4.80 -13.84
CA ARG A 405 -13.52 4.68 -15.30
C ARG A 405 -12.37 5.34 -16.05
N LYS A 406 -12.10 6.62 -15.77
CA LYS A 406 -11.04 7.39 -16.45
C LYS A 406 -9.67 6.75 -16.30
N HIS A 407 -9.37 6.15 -15.14
CA HIS A 407 -8.10 5.45 -14.90
C HIS A 407 -8.04 4.11 -15.65
N ILE A 408 -9.12 3.32 -15.63
CA ILE A 408 -9.23 2.06 -16.39
C ILE A 408 -9.09 2.30 -17.90
N GLU A 409 -9.63 3.41 -18.41
CA GLU A 409 -9.43 3.80 -19.81
C GLU A 409 -7.96 4.02 -20.15
N GLN A 410 -7.21 4.65 -19.26
CA GLN A 410 -5.78 4.89 -19.45
C GLN A 410 -4.92 3.63 -19.24
N MET A 411 -5.39 2.66 -18.46
CA MET A 411 -4.81 1.32 -18.41
C MET A 411 -4.99 0.60 -19.76
N GLY A 412 -6.18 0.68 -20.34
CA GLY A 412 -6.47 0.13 -21.67
C GLY A 412 -5.58 0.72 -22.77
N GLU A 413 -5.34 2.02 -22.72
CA GLU A 413 -4.39 2.70 -23.60
C GLU A 413 -2.94 2.25 -23.37
N ALA A 414 -2.52 2.04 -22.12
CA ALA A 414 -1.17 1.54 -21.81
C ALA A 414 -0.93 0.11 -22.34
N LEU A 415 -1.97 -0.73 -22.38
CA LEU A 415 -1.89 -2.04 -23.04
C LEU A 415 -1.58 -1.90 -24.54
N GLN A 416 -2.15 -0.90 -25.22
CA GLN A 416 -1.83 -0.59 -26.62
C GLN A 416 -0.40 -0.08 -26.81
N ASP A 417 0.15 0.58 -25.78
CA ASP A 417 1.56 0.97 -25.73
C ASP A 417 2.51 -0.22 -25.51
N GLY A 418 1.97 -1.42 -25.27
CA GLY A 418 2.72 -2.68 -25.09
C GLY A 418 3.09 -2.99 -23.65
N VAL A 419 2.48 -2.32 -22.66
CA VAL A 419 2.69 -2.62 -21.24
C VAL A 419 2.11 -3.99 -20.88
N ASP A 420 2.90 -4.83 -20.22
CA ASP A 420 2.45 -6.10 -19.66
C ASP A 420 1.77 -5.86 -18.30
N LEU A 421 0.49 -5.48 -18.32
CA LEU A 421 -0.31 -5.24 -17.12
C LEU A 421 -1.19 -6.46 -16.82
N ILE A 422 -0.98 -7.09 -15.67
CA ILE A 422 -1.59 -8.39 -15.33
C ILE A 422 -2.77 -8.29 -14.36
N GLY A 423 -3.01 -7.13 -13.74
CA GLY A 423 -4.11 -6.98 -12.78
C GLY A 423 -4.34 -5.59 -12.26
N TYR A 424 -5.49 -5.42 -11.60
CA TYR A 424 -5.98 -4.18 -11.04
C TYR A 424 -6.85 -4.40 -9.80
N THR A 425 -6.44 -3.83 -8.67
CA THR A 425 -7.19 -3.92 -7.40
C THR A 425 -7.44 -2.53 -6.81
N PRO A 426 -8.62 -1.92 -7.04
CA PRO A 426 -9.01 -0.69 -6.38
C PRO A 426 -8.85 -0.75 -4.86
N TRP A 427 -8.33 0.33 -4.30
CA TRP A 427 -8.05 0.45 -2.88
C TRP A 427 -9.32 0.65 -2.06
N GLY A 428 -9.34 0.04 -0.88
CA GLY A 428 -10.43 0.14 0.07
C GLY A 428 -11.73 -0.28 -0.58
N CYS A 429 -11.74 -1.43 -1.28
CA CYS A 429 -12.89 -1.91 -2.06
C CYS A 429 -14.16 -2.12 -1.20
N ILE A 430 -13.98 -2.27 0.11
CA ILE A 430 -14.96 -2.06 1.17
C ILE A 430 -14.47 -0.88 2.01
N ASP A 431 -15.40 -0.02 2.47
CA ASP A 431 -15.03 1.11 3.33
C ASP A 431 -14.21 0.64 4.52
N LEU A 432 -13.17 1.40 4.85
CA LEU A 432 -12.19 1.06 5.88
C LEU A 432 -11.64 2.33 6.52
N VAL A 433 -10.91 2.18 7.62
CA VAL A 433 -10.26 3.29 8.31
C VAL A 433 -9.14 3.85 7.43
N SER A 434 -9.15 5.14 7.11
CA SER A 434 -8.12 5.76 6.28
C SER A 434 -6.73 5.73 6.97
N ALA A 435 -5.65 5.55 6.20
CA ALA A 435 -4.30 5.50 6.76
C ALA A 435 -3.85 6.87 7.31
N SER A 436 -4.00 7.92 6.48
CA SER A 436 -3.47 9.26 6.78
C SER A 436 -4.13 9.94 7.96
N THR A 437 -5.45 9.80 8.09
CA THR A 437 -6.26 10.54 9.07
C THR A 437 -6.97 9.64 10.08
N GLY A 438 -7.06 8.33 9.84
CA GLY A 438 -7.80 7.42 10.72
C GLY A 438 -9.32 7.62 10.62
N GLU A 439 -9.80 8.12 9.47
CA GLU A 439 -11.20 8.49 9.27
C GLU A 439 -11.97 7.38 8.54
N MET A 440 -13.20 7.12 8.98
CA MET A 440 -14.23 6.40 8.19
C MET A 440 -14.92 7.33 7.19
N HIS A 441 -14.98 8.63 7.46
CA HIS A 441 -15.66 9.61 6.60
C HIS A 441 -14.99 9.78 5.22
N LYS A 442 -13.69 9.47 5.11
CA LYS A 442 -12.96 9.41 3.85
C LYS A 442 -13.11 8.02 3.23
N ARG A 443 -14.18 7.83 2.45
CA ARG A 443 -14.61 6.51 1.95
C ARG A 443 -14.06 6.21 0.57
N TYR A 444 -13.75 4.93 0.35
CA TYR A 444 -13.18 4.43 -0.91
C TYR A 444 -14.02 3.31 -1.53
N GLY A 445 -14.85 2.62 -0.75
CA GLY A 445 -15.40 1.33 -1.11
C GLY A 445 -16.45 1.36 -2.20
N PHE A 446 -16.61 0.20 -2.83
CA PHE A 446 -17.81 -0.22 -3.52
C PHE A 446 -18.90 -0.65 -2.53
N ILE A 447 -18.47 -1.06 -1.34
CA ILE A 447 -19.32 -1.49 -0.23
C ILE A 447 -19.21 -0.44 0.87
N TYR A 448 -20.34 0.17 1.21
CA TYR A 448 -20.46 1.07 2.34
C TYR A 448 -20.52 0.27 3.64
N VAL A 449 -19.81 0.71 4.67
CA VAL A 449 -19.94 0.18 6.03
C VAL A 449 -20.54 1.26 6.93
N ASP A 450 -21.64 0.92 7.62
CA ASP A 450 -22.30 1.81 8.58
C ASP A 450 -21.46 1.97 9.85
N LYS A 451 -20.50 2.89 9.76
CA LYS A 451 -19.64 3.35 10.85
C LYS A 451 -19.16 4.76 10.58
N ASP A 452 -19.23 5.64 11.57
CA ASP A 452 -18.66 7.00 11.52
C ASP A 452 -17.26 7.10 12.19
N ASN A 453 -16.71 8.31 12.25
CA ASN A 453 -15.39 8.56 12.86
C ASN A 453 -15.36 8.39 14.39
N ASP A 454 -16.52 8.47 15.04
CA ASP A 454 -16.67 8.34 16.49
C ASP A 454 -16.96 6.89 16.90
N GLY A 455 -17.07 5.99 15.92
CA GLY A 455 -17.37 4.58 16.11
C GLY A 455 -18.87 4.25 16.20
N ASN A 456 -19.76 5.20 15.91
CA ASN A 456 -21.20 4.91 15.87
C ASN A 456 -21.58 4.25 14.55
N GLY A 457 -22.59 3.37 14.60
CA GLY A 457 -23.09 2.60 13.46
C GLY A 457 -23.26 1.14 13.83
N ASN A 458 -23.91 0.35 12.99
CA ASN A 458 -24.15 -1.08 13.24
C ASN A 458 -23.19 -2.02 12.49
N LEU A 459 -22.25 -1.44 11.72
CA LEU A 459 -21.28 -2.11 10.86
C LEU A 459 -21.91 -2.91 9.71
N ASP A 460 -23.18 -2.69 9.35
CA ASP A 460 -23.80 -3.37 8.21
C ASP A 460 -23.20 -2.91 6.88
N ARG A 461 -23.19 -3.82 5.91
CA ARG A 461 -22.63 -3.61 4.58
C ARG A 461 -23.71 -3.30 3.55
N TYR A 462 -23.54 -2.21 2.82
CA TYR A 462 -24.47 -1.78 1.77
C TYR A 462 -23.76 -1.60 0.43
N ARG A 463 -24.37 -2.08 -0.66
CA ARG A 463 -23.83 -1.92 -2.01
C ARG A 463 -24.02 -0.47 -2.45
N LYS A 464 -22.95 0.20 -2.87
CA LYS A 464 -23.03 1.52 -3.52
C LYS A 464 -23.36 1.36 -5.00
N ASP A 465 -23.69 2.44 -5.71
CA ASP A 465 -23.87 2.38 -7.17
C ASP A 465 -22.62 1.83 -7.88
N SER A 466 -21.43 2.21 -7.39
CA SER A 466 -20.14 1.74 -7.89
C SER A 466 -19.92 0.24 -7.77
N PHE A 467 -20.60 -0.45 -6.84
CA PHE A 467 -20.59 -1.92 -6.73
C PHE A 467 -21.11 -2.57 -8.01
N HIS A 468 -22.30 -2.14 -8.44
CA HIS A 468 -22.96 -2.68 -9.61
C HIS A 468 -22.25 -2.29 -10.90
N TRP A 469 -21.65 -1.09 -10.93
CA TRP A 469 -20.80 -0.65 -12.03
C TRP A 469 -19.54 -1.53 -12.15
N TYR A 470 -18.79 -1.72 -11.06
CA TYR A 470 -17.53 -2.48 -11.12
C TYR A 470 -17.77 -3.97 -11.41
N LYS A 471 -18.90 -4.52 -10.95
CA LYS A 471 -19.35 -5.86 -11.37
C LYS A 471 -19.44 -5.97 -12.90
N LYS A 472 -20.06 -5.01 -13.58
CA LYS A 472 -20.15 -5.00 -15.05
C LYS A 472 -18.80 -4.81 -15.72
N VAL A 473 -17.91 -4.01 -15.14
CA VAL A 473 -16.52 -3.88 -15.61
C VAL A 473 -15.85 -5.25 -15.64
N ILE A 474 -15.96 -6.03 -14.55
CA ILE A 474 -15.35 -7.36 -14.48
C ILE A 474 -16.04 -8.37 -15.42
N GLU A 475 -17.38 -8.39 -15.46
CA GLU A 475 -18.14 -9.29 -16.34
C GLU A 475 -17.84 -9.05 -17.84
N SER A 476 -17.54 -7.81 -18.20
CA SER A 476 -17.17 -7.41 -19.57
C SER A 476 -15.66 -7.39 -19.83
N ASP A 477 -14.84 -7.81 -18.85
CA ASP A 477 -13.38 -7.76 -18.90
C ASP A 477 -12.83 -6.38 -19.33
N GLY A 478 -13.39 -5.33 -18.74
CA GLY A 478 -13.02 -3.93 -18.97
C GLY A 478 -13.52 -3.31 -20.27
N THR A 479 -14.38 -3.99 -21.04
CA THR A 479 -14.92 -3.46 -22.31
C THR A 479 -16.18 -2.59 -22.13
N GLU A 480 -16.91 -2.75 -21.03
CA GLU A 480 -18.03 -1.90 -20.63
C GLU A 480 -17.71 -1.16 -19.33
N LEU A 481 -17.44 0.15 -19.44
CA LEU A 481 -17.10 0.99 -18.29
C LEU A 481 -18.25 1.91 -17.84
N GLY A 482 -19.48 1.57 -18.20
CA GLY A 482 -20.69 2.33 -17.87
C GLY A 482 -21.25 3.17 -19.00
#